data_AF-A0A8R1EBS1-F1
#
_entry.id   AF-A0A8R1EBS1-F1
#
_cell.length_a   1.000
_cell.length_b   1.000
_cell.length_c   1.000
_cell.angle_alpha   90.00
_cell.angle_beta   90.00
_cell.angle_gamma   90.00
#
_symmetry.space_group_name_H-M   'P 1'
#
loop_
_entity.id
_entity.type
_entity.pdbx_description
1 polymer ?
#
loop_
_entity_poly.entity_id
_entity_poly.type
_entity_poly.pdbx_seq_one_letter_code
_entity_poly.pdbx_strand_id
1 'polypeptide(L)'
;MPDPDRLNQILQDQPYIEGFEKPSAADFSAKSSILPKDLKGREHLERWFHHLDTFNTSDEFNSIQLADQWNLEHQKLIGAIKSLLANEGVLATKDVTEKRLELTGEGVQMADEGSYEFRVFEFVGAEGAAQADVMKQPFGKIGMAKAMGAKWVSMDKASGKVVRQAADVVDVVRKQLEALRTGVDENVTDKEKNELKKRKLISEVNIKGLLVSKGDSFTTSLAKQEADLTPEMIAS
;
A
#
# COMPACT_ATOMS: atom_id res chain seq x y z
N MET A 1 2.34 -37.47 15.62
CA MET A 1 3.37 -36.41 15.57
C MET A 1 4.71 -37.06 15.29
N PRO A 2 5.49 -36.59 14.31
CA PRO A 2 6.84 -37.09 14.09
C PRO A 2 7.71 -36.76 15.30
N ASP A 3 8.46 -37.75 15.78
CA ASP A 3 9.44 -37.57 16.86
C ASP A 3 10.66 -36.81 16.33
N PRO A 4 11.00 -35.62 16.87
CA PRO A 4 12.10 -34.80 16.39
C PRO A 4 13.47 -35.49 16.43
N ASP A 5 13.73 -36.35 17.42
CA ASP A 5 15.01 -37.05 17.54
C ASP A 5 15.13 -38.14 16.47
N ARG A 6 14.06 -38.91 16.27
CA ARG A 6 13.98 -39.90 15.20
C ARG A 6 14.08 -39.25 13.82
N LEU A 7 13.43 -38.11 13.62
CA LEU A 7 13.47 -37.39 12.35
C LEU A 7 14.87 -36.86 12.06
N ASN A 8 15.55 -36.29 13.06
CA ASN A 8 16.94 -35.86 12.95
C ASN A 8 17.88 -37.02 12.58
N GLN A 9 17.65 -38.21 13.12
CA GLN A 9 18.44 -39.40 12.81
C GLN A 9 18.20 -39.92 11.38
N ILE A 10 16.94 -39.92 10.91
CA ILE A 10 16.61 -40.31 9.52
C ILE A 10 17.28 -39.38 8.51
N LEU A 11 17.33 -38.09 8.82
CA LEU A 11 17.91 -37.06 7.96
C LEU A 11 19.45 -37.08 7.93
N GLN A 12 20.10 -37.81 8.84
CA GLN A 12 21.56 -37.92 8.92
C GLN A 12 22.16 -38.63 7.69
N ASP A 13 21.48 -39.64 7.16
CA ASP A 13 21.98 -40.51 6.08
C ASP A 13 21.50 -40.08 4.68
N GLN A 14 20.77 -38.97 4.58
CA GLN A 14 20.26 -38.48 3.30
C GLN A 14 21.35 -37.69 2.55
N PRO A 15 21.71 -38.07 1.30
CA PRO A 15 22.63 -37.30 0.47
C PRO A 15 21.99 -35.95 0.15
N TYR A 16 22.47 -34.91 0.82
CA TYR A 16 21.74 -33.67 0.92
C TYR A 16 21.87 -32.83 -0.37
N ILE A 17 20.82 -32.83 -1.19
CA ILE A 17 20.47 -31.81 -2.19
C ILE A 17 21.59 -31.47 -3.19
N GLU A 18 22.13 -32.48 -3.86
CA GLU A 18 22.66 -32.28 -5.22
C GLU A 18 21.72 -32.98 -6.20
N GLY A 19 20.84 -32.18 -6.83
CA GLY A 19 20.01 -32.61 -7.96
C GLY A 19 18.59 -33.06 -7.62
N PHE A 20 17.65 -32.11 -7.67
CA PHE A 20 16.28 -32.28 -8.19
C PHE A 20 15.37 -33.40 -7.65
N GLU A 21 14.98 -33.35 -6.37
CA GLU A 21 13.61 -33.73 -6.01
C GLU A 21 12.95 -32.60 -5.19
N LYS A 22 11.76 -32.16 -5.64
CA LYS A 22 10.96 -31.17 -4.90
C LYS A 22 10.49 -31.82 -3.59
N PRO A 23 10.48 -31.09 -2.45
CA PRO A 23 9.94 -31.63 -1.21
C PRO A 23 8.52 -32.16 -1.38
N SER A 24 8.23 -33.30 -0.74
CA SER A 24 6.93 -33.98 -0.84
C SER A 24 5.88 -33.33 0.08
N ALA A 25 4.61 -33.66 -0.13
CA ALA A 25 3.53 -33.24 0.78
C ALA A 25 3.75 -33.76 2.22
N ALA A 26 4.40 -34.92 2.37
CA ALA A 26 4.75 -35.48 3.68
C ALA A 26 5.81 -34.63 4.40
N ASP A 27 6.75 -34.03 3.67
CA ASP A 27 7.77 -33.15 4.24
C ASP A 27 7.13 -31.89 4.86
N PHE A 28 6.24 -31.23 4.12
CA PHE A 28 5.53 -30.04 4.62
C PHE A 28 4.59 -30.38 5.79
N SER A 29 3.91 -31.53 5.75
CA SER A 29 3.05 -31.99 6.85
C SER A 29 3.85 -32.37 8.10
N ALA A 30 5.04 -32.93 7.95
CA ALA A 30 5.93 -33.19 9.08
C ALA A 30 6.41 -31.86 9.69
N LYS A 31 6.77 -30.89 8.86
CA LYS A 31 7.27 -29.58 9.28
C LYS A 31 6.24 -28.79 10.09
N SER A 32 4.96 -28.81 9.71
CA SER A 32 3.89 -28.12 10.45
C SER A 32 3.70 -28.64 11.88
N SER A 33 4.25 -29.82 12.20
CA SER A 33 4.23 -30.43 13.52
C SER A 33 5.48 -30.18 14.35
N ILE A 34 6.51 -29.51 13.81
CA ILE A 34 7.78 -29.20 14.47
C ILE A 34 7.76 -27.75 14.96
N LEU A 35 8.03 -27.52 16.25
CA LEU A 35 8.08 -26.18 16.83
C LEU A 35 9.52 -25.65 16.83
N PRO A 36 9.74 -24.32 16.88
CA PRO A 36 11.09 -23.75 16.90
C PRO A 36 12.00 -24.28 18.03
N LYS A 37 11.40 -24.63 19.18
CA LYS A 37 12.11 -25.24 20.32
C LYS A 37 12.66 -26.64 20.03
N ASP A 38 12.06 -27.35 19.06
CA ASP A 38 12.42 -28.72 18.70
C ASP A 38 13.62 -28.77 17.75
N LEU A 39 14.04 -27.63 17.19
CA LEU A 39 15.20 -27.55 16.29
C LEU A 39 16.52 -27.52 17.06
N LYS A 40 16.53 -26.97 18.28
CA LYS A 40 17.74 -26.70 19.05
C LYS A 40 18.52 -27.98 19.35
N GLY A 41 19.75 -28.07 18.85
CA GLY A 41 20.64 -29.21 19.04
C GLY A 41 20.42 -30.37 18.07
N ARG A 42 19.56 -30.21 17.07
CA ARG A 42 19.25 -31.20 16.02
C ARG A 42 19.62 -30.65 14.66
N GLU A 43 20.91 -30.72 14.35
CA GLU A 43 21.50 -30.07 13.18
C GLU A 43 20.85 -30.47 11.85
N HIS A 44 20.55 -31.76 11.65
CA HIS A 44 19.94 -32.24 10.40
C HIS A 44 18.48 -31.81 10.28
N LEU A 45 17.74 -31.82 11.40
CA LEU A 45 16.37 -31.35 11.46
C LEU A 45 16.26 -29.84 11.22
N GLU A 46 17.15 -29.05 11.84
CA GLU A 46 17.23 -27.59 11.66
C GLU A 46 17.52 -27.23 10.20
N ARG A 47 18.48 -27.91 9.58
CA ARG A 47 18.80 -27.73 8.15
C ARG A 47 17.61 -28.07 7.26
N TRP A 48 16.91 -29.18 7.51
CA TRP A 48 15.71 -29.58 6.75
C TRP A 48 14.56 -28.59 6.93
N PHE A 49 14.33 -28.12 8.16
CA PHE A 49 13.30 -27.15 8.45
C PHE A 49 13.50 -25.85 7.66
N HIS A 50 14.74 -25.34 7.64
CA HIS A 50 15.11 -24.16 6.87
C HIS A 50 15.10 -24.39 5.36
N HIS A 51 15.52 -25.56 4.88
CA HIS A 51 15.42 -25.90 3.46
C HIS A 51 13.97 -25.88 2.99
N LEU A 52 13.04 -26.44 3.76
CA LEU A 52 11.62 -26.37 3.44
C LEU A 52 11.05 -24.96 3.50
N ASP A 53 11.57 -24.05 4.36
CA ASP A 53 11.20 -22.63 4.31
C ASP A 53 11.54 -21.98 2.96
N THR A 54 12.62 -22.42 2.29
CA THR A 54 12.96 -21.89 0.96
C THR A 54 11.93 -22.24 -0.12
N PHE A 55 11.12 -23.29 0.08
CA PHE A 55 9.98 -23.65 -0.77
C PHE A 55 8.65 -23.12 -0.28
N ASN A 56 8.59 -22.64 0.97
CA ASN A 56 7.41 -22.06 1.57
C ASN A 56 7.28 -20.58 1.15
N THR A 57 7.31 -20.34 -0.17
CA THR A 57 6.69 -19.11 -0.69
C THR A 57 5.22 -19.24 -0.35
N SER A 58 4.71 -18.35 0.50
CA SER A 58 3.30 -18.30 0.90
C SER A 58 2.42 -18.71 -0.28
N ASP A 59 1.67 -19.81 -0.13
CA ASP A 59 0.71 -20.29 -1.15
C ASP A 59 -0.38 -19.25 -1.44
N GLU A 60 -0.38 -18.15 -0.68
CA GLU A 60 -1.27 -17.01 -0.85
C GLU A 60 -0.49 -15.72 -1.13
N PHE A 61 -1.06 -14.84 -1.96
CA PHE A 61 -0.56 -13.49 -2.15
C PHE A 61 -1.68 -12.46 -2.02
N ASN A 62 -1.35 -11.29 -1.49
CA ASN A 62 -2.26 -10.15 -1.47
C ASN A 62 -2.11 -9.35 -2.76
N SER A 63 -3.20 -9.25 -3.53
CA SER A 63 -3.21 -8.52 -4.80
C SER A 63 -2.81 -7.03 -4.68
N ILE A 64 -3.06 -6.38 -3.55
CA ILE A 64 -2.70 -4.96 -3.34
C ILE A 64 -1.17 -4.84 -3.25
N GLN A 65 -0.57 -5.65 -2.37
CA GLN A 65 0.89 -5.66 -2.15
C GLN A 65 1.65 -6.13 -3.39
N LEU A 66 1.12 -7.14 -4.09
CA LEU A 66 1.74 -7.65 -5.32
C LEU A 66 1.71 -6.62 -6.45
N ALA A 67 0.62 -5.85 -6.57
CA ALA A 67 0.53 -4.76 -7.53
C ALA A 67 1.60 -3.70 -7.28
N ASP A 68 1.81 -3.29 -6.02
CA ASP A 68 2.87 -2.34 -5.67
C ASP A 68 4.27 -2.92 -5.93
N GLN A 69 4.51 -4.17 -5.50
CA GLN A 69 5.79 -4.84 -5.67
C GLN A 69 6.19 -4.95 -7.14
N TRP A 70 5.22 -5.21 -8.02
CA TRP A 70 5.45 -5.34 -9.46
C TRP A 70 5.27 -4.03 -10.23
N ASN A 71 4.97 -2.93 -9.53
CA ASN A 71 4.65 -1.64 -10.13
C ASN A 71 3.58 -1.76 -11.24
N LEU A 72 2.53 -2.54 -10.96
CA LEU A 72 1.41 -2.79 -11.86
C LEU A 72 0.18 -2.03 -11.38
N GLU A 73 -0.62 -1.58 -12.35
CA GLU A 73 -1.94 -1.06 -12.08
C GLU A 73 -2.82 -2.15 -11.44
N HIS A 74 -3.28 -1.92 -10.21
CA HIS A 74 -4.00 -2.92 -9.41
C HIS A 74 -5.24 -3.49 -10.14
N GLN A 75 -5.96 -2.66 -10.92
CA GLN A 75 -7.12 -3.12 -11.69
C GLN A 75 -6.76 -4.16 -12.76
N LYS A 76 -5.58 -4.06 -13.39
CA LYS A 76 -5.13 -5.07 -14.37
C LYS A 76 -4.84 -6.40 -13.70
N LEU A 77 -4.21 -6.37 -12.53
CA LEU A 77 -3.98 -7.57 -11.72
C LEU A 77 -5.28 -8.21 -11.26
N ILE A 78 -6.25 -7.41 -10.77
CA ILE A 78 -7.59 -7.91 -10.42
C ILE A 78 -8.29 -8.53 -11.62
N GLY A 79 -8.18 -7.92 -12.81
CA GLY A 79 -8.71 -8.49 -14.06
C GLY A 79 -8.11 -9.86 -14.39
N ALA A 80 -6.78 -9.99 -14.27
CA ALA A 80 -6.09 -11.26 -14.49
C ALA A 80 -6.52 -12.34 -13.48
N ILE A 81 -6.59 -12.00 -12.19
CA ILE A 81 -7.05 -12.91 -11.14
C ILE A 81 -8.48 -13.39 -11.42
N LYS A 82 -9.39 -12.47 -11.80
CA LYS A 82 -10.78 -12.80 -12.16
C LYS A 82 -10.87 -13.70 -13.40
N SER A 83 -10.01 -13.50 -14.40
CA SER A 83 -9.96 -14.37 -15.58
C SER A 83 -9.53 -15.80 -15.21
N LEU A 84 -8.63 -15.96 -14.24
CA LEU A 84 -8.21 -17.26 -13.76
C LEU A 84 -9.30 -17.91 -12.90
N LEU A 85 -9.99 -17.14 -12.05
CA LEU A 85 -11.14 -17.58 -11.25
C LEU A 85 -12.32 -18.09 -12.08
N ALA A 86 -12.43 -17.68 -13.36
CA ALA A 86 -13.44 -18.23 -14.27
C ALA A 86 -13.23 -19.74 -14.53
N ASN A 87 -12.03 -20.26 -14.30
CA ASN A 87 -11.76 -21.69 -14.33
C ASN A 87 -12.02 -22.25 -12.94
N GLU A 88 -13.12 -23.00 -12.80
CA GLU A 88 -13.60 -23.49 -11.52
C GLU A 88 -12.53 -24.29 -10.77
N GLY A 89 -12.35 -23.98 -9.49
CA GLY A 89 -11.39 -24.64 -8.62
C GLY A 89 -9.91 -24.32 -8.88
N VAL A 90 -9.55 -23.51 -9.89
CA VAL A 90 -8.13 -23.20 -10.14
C VAL A 90 -7.57 -22.28 -9.06
N LEU A 91 -8.30 -21.24 -8.67
CA LEU A 91 -7.90 -20.32 -7.59
C LEU A 91 -8.96 -20.27 -6.49
N ALA A 92 -8.51 -20.03 -5.27
CA ALA A 92 -9.34 -19.61 -4.16
C ALA A 92 -9.04 -18.14 -3.84
N THR A 93 -10.05 -17.38 -3.46
CA THR A 93 -9.87 -15.97 -3.07
C THR A 93 -10.69 -15.59 -1.86
N LYS A 94 -10.12 -14.70 -1.06
CA LYS A 94 -10.80 -14.01 0.04
C LYS A 94 -10.69 -12.50 -0.15
N ASP A 95 -11.80 -11.81 0.06
CA ASP A 95 -11.81 -10.35 0.05
C ASP A 95 -10.96 -9.80 1.20
N VAL A 96 -10.08 -8.86 0.86
CA VAL A 96 -9.29 -8.09 1.81
C VAL A 96 -9.50 -6.60 1.58
N THR A 97 -9.33 -5.83 2.63
CA THR A 97 -9.37 -4.36 2.54
C THR A 97 -8.17 -3.81 3.28
N GLU A 98 -7.40 -2.99 2.58
CA GLU A 98 -6.27 -2.26 3.14
C GLU A 98 -6.65 -0.78 3.26
N LYS A 99 -6.31 -0.17 4.39
CA LYS A 99 -6.49 1.26 4.59
C LYS A 99 -5.22 1.97 4.18
N ARG A 100 -5.33 2.88 3.22
CA ARG A 100 -4.24 3.79 2.85
C ARG A 100 -4.63 5.21 3.08
N LEU A 101 -3.62 6.03 3.34
CA LEU A 101 -3.79 7.46 3.45
C LEU A 101 -3.43 8.08 2.12
N GLU A 102 -4.36 8.83 1.53
CA GLU A 102 -4.18 9.48 0.24
C GLU A 102 -4.45 10.97 0.36
N LEU A 103 -3.79 11.76 -0.50
CA LEU A 103 -4.09 13.18 -0.64
C LEU A 103 -5.46 13.33 -1.31
N THR A 104 -6.25 14.27 -0.82
CA THR A 104 -7.48 14.68 -1.52
C THR A 104 -7.12 15.53 -2.75
N GLY A 105 -8.08 15.79 -3.65
CA GLY A 105 -7.83 16.68 -4.79
C GLY A 105 -7.29 18.06 -4.36
N GLU A 106 -7.79 18.59 -3.24
CA GLU A 106 -7.27 19.82 -2.63
C GLU A 106 -5.85 19.64 -2.05
N GLY A 107 -5.57 18.51 -1.40
CA GLY A 107 -4.23 18.18 -0.92
C GLY A 107 -3.21 18.06 -2.04
N VAL A 108 -3.57 17.44 -3.17
CA VAL A 108 -2.73 17.38 -4.37
C VAL A 108 -2.43 18.78 -4.89
N GLN A 109 -3.46 19.62 -5.02
CA GLN A 109 -3.28 21.00 -5.47
C GLN A 109 -2.34 21.79 -4.53
N MET A 110 -2.47 21.64 -3.21
CA MET A 110 -1.56 22.31 -2.26
C MET A 110 -0.14 21.73 -2.28
N ALA A 111 0.04 20.46 -2.62
CA ALA A 111 1.36 19.87 -2.81
C ALA A 111 2.06 20.47 -4.06
N ASP A 112 1.30 20.74 -5.12
CA ASP A 112 1.85 21.29 -6.37
C ASP A 112 2.05 22.81 -6.32
N GLU A 113 1.01 23.53 -5.90
CA GLU A 113 0.93 25.00 -5.97
C GLU A 113 1.29 25.70 -4.65
N GLY A 114 1.46 24.94 -3.56
CA GLY A 114 1.63 25.47 -2.21
C GLY A 114 0.32 25.62 -1.44
N SER A 115 0.43 25.67 -0.11
CA SER A 115 -0.71 25.84 0.78
C SER A 115 -1.35 27.22 0.61
N TYR A 116 -2.64 27.33 0.92
CA TYR A 116 -3.37 28.59 0.73
C TYR A 116 -2.77 29.74 1.54
N GLU A 117 -2.31 29.49 2.76
CA GLU A 117 -1.62 30.48 3.58
C GLU A 117 -0.32 30.97 2.95
N PHE A 118 0.43 30.05 2.32
CA PHE A 118 1.68 30.39 1.63
C PHE A 118 1.40 31.20 0.37
N ARG A 119 0.40 30.79 -0.41
CA ARG A 119 -0.04 31.52 -1.60
C ARG A 119 -0.56 32.91 -1.28
N VAL A 120 -1.23 33.11 -0.14
CA VAL A 120 -1.58 34.45 0.34
C VAL A 120 -0.33 35.26 0.69
N PHE A 121 0.62 34.68 1.42
CA PHE A 121 1.87 35.34 1.76
C PHE A 121 2.64 35.78 0.50
N GLU A 122 2.74 34.90 -0.51
CA GLU A 122 3.33 35.20 -1.80
C GLU A 122 2.58 36.33 -2.52
N PHE A 123 1.26 36.21 -2.66
CA PHE A 123 0.40 37.21 -3.32
C PHE A 123 0.49 38.59 -2.68
N VAL A 124 0.57 38.67 -1.34
CA VAL A 124 0.69 39.94 -0.61
C VAL A 124 2.00 40.66 -0.92
N GLY A 125 3.08 39.92 -1.19
CA GLY A 125 4.38 40.50 -1.55
C GLY A 125 4.98 41.44 -0.49
N ALA A 126 6.07 42.12 -0.84
CA ALA A 126 6.73 43.08 0.03
C ALA A 126 5.95 44.42 0.15
N GLU A 127 5.21 44.80 -0.89
CA GLU A 127 4.46 46.07 -0.96
C GLU A 127 3.09 46.02 -0.28
N GLY A 128 2.65 44.82 0.13
CA GLY A 128 1.31 44.58 0.62
C GLY A 128 0.28 44.50 -0.50
N ALA A 129 -0.91 43.97 -0.17
CA ALA A 129 -2.02 43.85 -1.10
C ALA A 129 -3.32 44.34 -0.48
N ALA A 130 -4.25 44.83 -1.31
CA ALA A 130 -5.58 45.15 -0.84
C ALA A 130 -6.31 43.87 -0.40
N GLN A 131 -6.98 43.92 0.76
CA GLN A 131 -7.71 42.76 1.28
C GLN A 131 -8.73 42.21 0.27
N ALA A 132 -9.40 43.10 -0.47
CA ALA A 132 -10.38 42.72 -1.48
C ALA A 132 -9.76 41.87 -2.60
N ASP A 133 -8.52 42.14 -2.99
CA ASP A 133 -7.86 41.41 -4.08
C ASP A 133 -7.35 40.05 -3.63
N VAL A 134 -6.88 39.95 -2.37
CA VAL A 134 -6.60 38.65 -1.75
C VAL A 134 -7.88 37.81 -1.69
N MET A 135 -9.00 38.39 -1.25
CA MET A 135 -10.27 37.67 -1.07
C MET A 135 -10.94 37.21 -2.37
N LYS A 136 -10.60 37.81 -3.52
CA LYS A 136 -11.05 37.35 -4.84
C LYS A 136 -10.33 36.08 -5.30
N GLN A 137 -9.16 35.78 -4.73
CA GLN A 137 -8.41 34.57 -5.09
C GLN A 137 -9.13 33.32 -4.58
N PRO A 138 -9.05 32.19 -5.30
CA PRO A 138 -9.66 30.92 -4.87
C PRO A 138 -9.19 30.48 -3.48
N PHE A 139 -7.93 30.76 -3.15
CA PHE A 139 -7.30 30.46 -1.86
C PHE A 139 -7.48 31.57 -0.82
N GLY A 140 -8.02 32.73 -1.21
CA GLY A 140 -7.98 33.98 -0.44
C GLY A 140 -8.65 33.90 0.92
N LYS A 141 -9.92 33.44 0.96
CA LYS A 141 -10.71 33.43 2.20
C LYS A 141 -10.10 32.53 3.27
N ILE A 142 -9.72 31.30 2.89
CA ILE A 142 -9.16 30.31 3.82
C ILE A 142 -7.70 30.63 4.12
N GLY A 143 -6.91 30.92 3.09
CA GLY A 143 -5.49 31.24 3.19
C GLY A 143 -5.23 32.48 4.03
N MET A 144 -6.05 33.52 3.92
CA MET A 144 -5.86 34.75 4.70
C MET A 144 -6.10 34.50 6.20
N ALA A 145 -7.16 33.75 6.56
CA ALA A 145 -7.41 33.39 7.95
C ALA A 145 -6.26 32.56 8.55
N LYS A 146 -5.71 31.61 7.76
CA LYS A 146 -4.59 30.77 8.18
C LYS A 146 -3.27 31.54 8.27
N ALA A 147 -2.97 32.39 7.28
CA ALA A 147 -1.77 33.23 7.26
C ALA A 147 -1.77 34.25 8.41
N MET A 148 -2.93 34.85 8.74
CA MET A 148 -3.07 35.73 9.91
C MET A 148 -2.87 34.95 11.23
N GLY A 149 -3.46 33.76 11.35
CA GLY A 149 -3.29 32.90 12.53
C GLY A 149 -1.84 32.44 12.73
N ALA A 150 -1.11 32.23 11.64
CA ALA A 150 0.32 31.90 11.64
C ALA A 150 1.24 33.14 11.79
N LYS A 151 0.68 34.36 11.87
CA LYS A 151 1.41 35.63 11.92
C LYS A 151 2.33 35.87 10.72
N TRP A 152 1.97 35.32 9.55
CA TRP A 152 2.69 35.54 8.30
C TRP A 152 2.31 36.88 7.67
N VAL A 153 1.05 37.26 7.81
CA VAL A 153 0.48 38.53 7.33
C VAL A 153 -0.35 39.19 8.42
N SER A 154 -0.49 40.50 8.35
CA SER A 154 -1.31 41.30 9.25
C SER A 154 -2.06 42.39 8.49
N MET A 155 -3.11 42.94 9.12
CA MET A 155 -3.83 44.10 8.57
C MET A 155 -3.16 45.37 9.06
N ASP A 156 -2.64 46.18 8.14
CA ASP A 156 -2.22 47.53 8.48
C ASP A 156 -3.43 48.44 8.57
N LYS A 157 -3.69 48.98 9.75
CA LYS A 157 -4.84 49.87 10.02
C LYS A 157 -4.67 51.24 9.39
N ALA A 158 -3.43 51.67 9.08
CA ALA A 158 -3.18 52.98 8.49
C ALA A 158 -3.45 52.97 6.98
N SER A 159 -2.96 51.96 6.26
CA SER A 159 -3.18 51.82 4.82
C SER A 159 -4.42 51.01 4.44
N GLY A 160 -5.00 50.24 5.37
CA GLY A 160 -6.11 49.31 5.10
C GLY A 160 -5.68 48.10 4.24
N LYS A 161 -4.37 47.87 4.09
CA LYS A 161 -3.81 46.77 3.29
C LYS A 161 -3.42 45.59 4.18
N VAL A 162 -3.40 44.41 3.57
CA VAL A 162 -2.74 43.23 4.14
C VAL A 162 -1.26 43.37 3.85
N VAL A 163 -0.41 43.27 4.87
CA VAL A 163 1.05 43.38 4.76
C VAL A 163 1.71 42.13 5.34
N ARG A 164 2.91 41.80 4.86
CA ARG A 164 3.72 40.72 5.44
C ARG A 164 4.18 41.12 6.84
N GLN A 165 4.01 40.20 7.78
CA GLN A 165 4.52 40.32 9.14
C GLN A 165 5.80 39.50 9.33
N ALA A 166 5.91 38.35 8.65
CA ALA A 166 7.15 37.58 8.57
C ALA A 166 7.95 37.98 7.33
N ALA A 167 9.29 38.01 7.45
CA ALA A 167 10.17 38.28 6.32
C ALA A 167 10.25 37.08 5.36
N ASP A 168 10.33 35.88 5.94
CA ASP A 168 10.36 34.61 5.22
C ASP A 168 9.50 33.58 5.97
N VAL A 169 8.94 32.63 5.23
CA VAL A 169 8.06 31.59 5.75
C VAL A 169 8.34 30.26 5.07
N VAL A 170 8.19 29.17 5.80
CA VAL A 170 8.34 27.82 5.26
C VAL A 170 6.94 27.22 5.10
N ASP A 171 6.63 26.77 3.90
CA ASP A 171 5.39 26.02 3.63
C ASP A 171 5.48 24.58 4.16
N VAL A 172 5.32 24.44 5.47
CA VAL A 172 5.37 23.14 6.15
C VAL A 172 4.27 22.21 5.66
N VAL A 173 3.10 22.75 5.33
CA VAL A 173 1.95 21.97 4.86
C VAL A 173 2.25 21.33 3.52
N ARG A 174 2.80 22.11 2.56
CA ARG A 174 3.26 21.57 1.28
C ARG A 174 4.31 20.47 1.49
N LYS A 175 5.32 20.71 2.32
CA LYS A 175 6.37 19.71 2.60
C LYS A 175 5.81 18.41 3.16
N GLN A 176 4.85 18.49 4.08
CA GLN A 176 4.18 17.31 4.63
C GLN A 176 3.37 16.57 3.55
N LEU A 177 2.62 17.30 2.71
CA LEU A 177 1.84 16.69 1.62
C LEU A 177 2.74 16.04 0.57
N GLU A 178 3.87 16.67 0.23
CA GLU A 178 4.87 16.11 -0.69
C GLU A 178 5.48 14.82 -0.11
N ALA A 179 5.85 14.82 1.18
CA ALA A 179 6.38 13.63 1.85
C ALA A 179 5.38 12.46 1.79
N LEU A 180 4.10 12.72 2.10
CA LEU A 180 3.03 11.72 2.01
C LEU A 180 2.81 11.23 0.56
N ARG A 181 2.89 12.13 -0.42
CA ARG A 181 2.74 11.77 -1.84
C ARG A 181 3.87 10.87 -2.34
N THR A 182 5.09 11.05 -1.85
CA THR A 182 6.26 10.27 -2.26
C THR A 182 6.43 8.96 -1.47
N GLY A 183 5.49 8.62 -0.59
CA GLY A 183 5.55 7.40 0.23
C GLY A 183 6.56 7.48 1.38
N VAL A 184 6.97 8.68 1.80
CA VAL A 184 7.87 8.89 2.93
C VAL A 184 7.06 9.26 4.17
N ASP A 185 6.03 8.47 4.44
CA ASP A 185 5.00 8.73 5.46
C ASP A 185 5.56 8.77 6.89
N GLU A 186 6.70 8.12 7.11
CA GLU A 186 7.45 8.11 8.38
C GLU A 186 7.99 9.48 8.78
N ASN A 187 8.19 10.38 7.82
CA ASN A 187 8.63 11.75 8.07
C ASN A 187 7.49 12.69 8.51
N VAL A 188 6.24 12.21 8.54
CA VAL A 188 5.09 12.99 8.99
C VAL A 188 4.49 12.34 10.24
N THR A 189 4.54 13.04 11.36
CA THR A 189 4.07 12.54 12.65
C THR A 189 2.55 12.34 12.66
N ASP A 190 2.04 11.48 13.53
CA ASP A 190 0.60 11.26 13.68
C ASP A 190 -0.16 12.54 14.04
N LYS A 191 0.48 13.45 14.79
CA LYS A 191 -0.09 14.76 15.10
C LYS A 191 -0.32 15.57 13.83
N GLU A 192 0.67 15.63 12.94
CA GLU A 192 0.59 16.35 11.68
C GLU A 192 -0.42 15.71 10.73
N LYS A 193 -0.43 14.38 10.62
CA LYS A 193 -1.46 13.64 9.86
C LYS A 193 -2.86 13.97 10.38
N ASN A 194 -3.07 14.04 11.70
CA ASN A 194 -4.37 14.40 12.26
C ASN A 194 -4.78 15.85 11.96
N GLU A 195 -3.83 16.78 11.92
CA GLU A 195 -4.09 18.17 11.50
C GLU A 195 -4.47 18.25 10.02
N LEU A 196 -3.75 17.54 9.14
CA LEU A 196 -4.05 17.47 7.71
C LEU A 196 -5.41 16.80 7.43
N LYS A 197 -5.78 15.75 8.19
CA LYS A 197 -7.12 15.13 8.14
C LYS A 197 -8.22 16.11 8.53
N LYS A 198 -8.03 16.87 9.62
CA LYS A 198 -8.99 17.92 10.05
C LYS A 198 -9.15 19.02 9.00
N ARG A 199 -8.08 19.32 8.26
CA ARG A 199 -8.09 20.23 7.11
C ARG A 199 -8.65 19.62 5.82
N LYS A 200 -9.00 18.33 5.81
CA LYS A 200 -9.48 17.57 4.63
C LYS A 200 -8.48 17.54 3.46
N LEU A 201 -7.19 17.68 3.76
CA LEU A 201 -6.11 17.62 2.75
C LEU A 201 -5.68 16.18 2.46
N ILE A 202 -5.95 15.28 3.40
CA ILE A 202 -5.72 13.85 3.27
C ILE A 202 -6.95 13.09 3.79
N SER A 203 -7.15 11.90 3.25
CA SER A 203 -8.25 11.02 3.63
C SER A 203 -7.78 9.57 3.69
N GLU A 204 -8.42 8.78 4.56
CA GLU A 204 -8.26 7.33 4.52
C GLU A 204 -9.14 6.75 3.42
N VAL A 205 -8.51 6.05 2.48
CA VAL A 205 -9.18 5.27 1.44
C VAL A 205 -9.10 3.80 1.78
N ASN A 206 -10.19 3.08 1.52
CA ASN A 206 -10.24 1.64 1.65
C ASN A 206 -9.98 1.03 0.27
N ILE A 207 -8.80 0.45 0.09
CA ILE A 207 -8.45 -0.28 -1.12
C ILE A 207 -8.93 -1.71 -0.95
N LYS A 208 -9.89 -2.13 -1.78
CA LYS A 208 -10.38 -3.50 -1.80
C LYS A 208 -9.50 -4.34 -2.70
N GLY A 209 -9.07 -5.49 -2.21
CA GLY A 209 -8.29 -6.45 -2.95
C GLY A 209 -8.70 -7.88 -2.65
N LEU A 210 -7.95 -8.80 -3.21
CA LEU A 210 -8.07 -10.23 -3.01
C LEU A 210 -6.80 -10.78 -2.36
N LEU A 211 -6.96 -11.63 -1.36
CA LEU A 211 -5.96 -12.61 -0.95
C LEU A 211 -6.21 -13.86 -1.79
N VAL A 212 -5.25 -14.23 -2.62
CA VAL A 212 -5.39 -15.26 -3.64
C VAL A 212 -4.53 -16.45 -3.27
N SER A 213 -5.11 -17.65 -3.29
CA SER A 213 -4.42 -18.91 -3.04
C SER A 213 -4.78 -19.96 -4.10
N LYS A 214 -4.05 -21.08 -4.09
CA LYS A 214 -4.35 -22.21 -4.97
C LYS A 214 -5.70 -22.82 -4.60
N GLY A 215 -6.56 -23.07 -5.59
CA GLY A 215 -7.81 -23.80 -5.37
C GLY A 215 -7.62 -25.31 -5.50
N ASP A 216 -8.69 -26.07 -5.21
CA ASP A 216 -8.68 -27.54 -5.18
C ASP A 216 -8.32 -28.20 -6.53
N SER A 217 -8.54 -27.49 -7.63
CA SER A 217 -8.21 -27.89 -9.00
C SER A 217 -7.09 -27.03 -9.61
N PHE A 218 -6.20 -26.49 -8.76
CA PHE A 218 -5.07 -25.67 -9.23
C PHE A 218 -4.22 -26.41 -10.25
N THR A 219 -3.97 -25.75 -11.38
CA THR A 219 -3.14 -26.25 -12.46
C THR A 219 -2.32 -25.11 -13.05
N THR A 220 -1.11 -25.43 -13.52
CA THR A 220 -0.26 -24.50 -14.27
C THR A 220 -0.49 -24.58 -15.78
N SER A 221 -1.32 -25.53 -16.23
CA SER A 221 -1.71 -25.72 -17.63
C SER A 221 -3.22 -25.59 -17.74
N LEU A 222 -3.68 -24.43 -18.21
CA LEU A 222 -5.08 -24.22 -18.56
C LEU A 222 -5.31 -24.79 -19.96
N ALA A 223 -6.07 -25.89 -20.04
CA ALA A 223 -6.68 -26.26 -21.31
C ALA A 223 -7.68 -25.16 -21.67
N LYS A 224 -7.61 -24.62 -22.89
CA LYS A 224 -8.69 -23.78 -23.40
C LYS A 224 -9.96 -24.61 -23.30
N GLN A 225 -10.94 -24.18 -22.51
CA GLN A 225 -12.30 -24.63 -22.74
C GLN A 225 -12.68 -24.14 -24.13
N GLU A 226 -12.70 -25.05 -25.10
CA GLU A 226 -13.37 -24.79 -26.37
C GLU A 226 -14.82 -24.50 -26.00
N ALA A 227 -15.26 -23.27 -26.25
CA ALA A 227 -16.66 -22.92 -26.16
C ALA A 227 -17.37 -23.65 -27.31
N ASP A 228 -17.61 -24.95 -27.14
CA ASP A 228 -18.50 -25.72 -28.00
C ASP A 228 -19.94 -25.32 -27.65
N LEU A 229 -20.32 -24.12 -28.08
CA LEU A 229 -21.70 -23.86 -28.43
C LEU A 229 -21.91 -24.51 -29.80
N THR A 230 -22.10 -25.84 -29.80
CA THR A 230 -22.62 -26.50 -30.99
C THR A 230 -24.04 -25.95 -31.25
N PRO A 231 -24.39 -25.62 -32.51
CA PRO A 231 -25.73 -25.13 -32.86
C PRO A 231 -26.89 -26.06 -32.49
N GLU A 232 -26.61 -27.27 -32.02
CA GLU A 232 -27.60 -28.29 -31.66
C GLU A 232 -28.31 -28.00 -30.33
N MET A 233 -27.76 -27.15 -29.45
CA MET A 233 -28.37 -26.82 -28.14
C MET A 233 -29.38 -25.66 -28.15
N ILE A 234 -29.63 -25.01 -29.30
CA ILE A 234 -30.58 -23.88 -29.42
C ILE A 234 -32.00 -24.34 -29.83
N ALA A 235 -32.22 -25.63 -30.08
CA ALA A 235 -33.54 -26.18 -30.43
C ALA A 235 -34.06 -27.17 -29.36
N SER A 236 -34.66 -26.64 -28.30
CA SER A 236 -35.71 -27.32 -27.52
C SER A 236 -36.62 -26.30 -26.86
#